data_AF-A0A0C3BUC7-F1
#
_entry.id   AF-A0A0C3BUC7-F1
#
_cell.length_a   1.000
_cell.length_b   1.000
_cell.length_c   1.000
_cell.angle_alpha   90.00
_cell.angle_beta   90.00
_cell.angle_gamma   90.00
#
_symmetry.space_group_name_H-M   'P 1'
#
loop_
_entity.id
_entity.type
_entity.pdbx_description
1 polymer ?
#
loop_
_entity_poly.entity_id
_entity_poly.type
_entity_poly.pdbx_seq_one_letter_code
_entity_poly.pdbx_strand_id
1 'polypeptide(L)'
;MIRAARSASFASSILRRGIAYTALHSPARSQGHLPASQSPIVSKLHFFNSVTADGAQIPTYRILDGSGGPIDGAVLPDIDEAFARRIYENMLLCPTLDNLLYNIQRQGKISFYMTAYGEEATIVGSAAALALDDEICIDNMATGQYREMGVLLWRGFTIDQVMAQCFGNEDDTSGKGRQMPVHFGSPAHHFHTISSPLATQIPQAAGVGYALKRDPARRDKNIAAVIFGEGAASEGDFHAGMLLASTVPSPTLFIARNNGFAISTPSTEQYYGDGIAARGPGYGIDTVRVDGNDVLAVLSAVREAKKRCLESGRGVLLEAMSYRVGHHSTSDDSYVYRARAEVEDRKRIDNPISR
;
A
#
# COMPACT_ATOMS: atom_id res chain seq x y z
N MET A 1 -52.51 -33.18 -59.75
CA MET A 1 -52.94 -32.01 -58.98
C MET A 1 -51.69 -31.23 -58.58
N ILE A 2 -51.54 -30.02 -59.14
CA ILE A 2 -50.93 -28.77 -58.62
C ILE A 2 -49.61 -28.89 -57.83
N ARG A 3 -48.51 -28.16 -58.07
CA ARG A 3 -47.90 -27.37 -59.17
C ARG A 3 -46.49 -27.03 -58.63
N ALA A 4 -45.51 -26.86 -59.51
CA ALA A 4 -44.12 -26.52 -59.19
C ALA A 4 -43.91 -25.05 -58.74
N ALA A 5 -42.79 -24.74 -58.08
CA ALA A 5 -41.69 -23.90 -58.62
C ALA A 5 -40.80 -23.27 -57.52
N ARG A 6 -39.57 -22.97 -57.93
CA ARG A 6 -38.38 -22.45 -57.22
C ARG A 6 -38.48 -20.96 -56.82
N SER A 7 -37.77 -20.56 -55.76
CA SER A 7 -36.96 -19.30 -55.62
C SER A 7 -36.25 -19.34 -54.24
N ALA A 8 -34.93 -19.33 -54.11
CA ALA A 8 -33.91 -18.28 -54.30
C ALA A 8 -33.93 -17.14 -53.25
N SER A 9 -32.78 -17.03 -52.55
CA SER A 9 -32.19 -15.84 -51.89
C SER A 9 -32.67 -15.42 -50.49
N PHE A 10 -31.82 -15.55 -49.48
CA PHE A 10 -30.90 -14.49 -49.04
C PHE A 10 -30.02 -14.99 -47.87
N ALA A 11 -28.70 -14.91 -48.06
CA ALA A 11 -27.73 -15.11 -46.98
C ALA A 11 -27.77 -13.93 -46.01
N SER A 12 -27.95 -14.21 -44.73
CA SER A 12 -27.77 -13.24 -43.64
C SER A 12 -26.39 -13.46 -43.03
N SER A 13 -25.39 -12.76 -43.57
CA SER A 13 -24.08 -12.62 -42.95
C SER A 13 -24.20 -11.63 -41.79
N ILE A 14 -24.27 -12.10 -40.55
CA ILE A 14 -24.05 -11.24 -39.39
C ILE A 14 -22.54 -11.03 -39.26
N LEU A 15 -22.05 -10.04 -40.03
CA LEU A 15 -20.81 -9.34 -39.76
C LEU A 15 -20.96 -8.64 -38.40
N ARG A 16 -20.49 -9.27 -37.31
CA ARG A 16 -20.13 -8.52 -36.10
C ARG A 16 -18.92 -7.66 -36.45
N ARG A 17 -19.18 -6.45 -36.92
CA ARG A 17 -18.17 -5.41 -37.08
C ARG A 17 -17.54 -5.16 -35.72
N GLY A 18 -16.27 -5.50 -35.60
CA GLY A 18 -15.41 -5.00 -34.54
C GLY A 18 -15.46 -3.47 -34.56
N ILE A 19 -15.73 -2.90 -33.40
CA ILE A 19 -15.50 -1.50 -33.17
C ILE A 19 -14.18 -1.45 -32.40
N ALA A 20 -13.09 -1.36 -33.16
CA ALA A 20 -11.83 -0.90 -32.62
C ALA A 20 -11.99 0.61 -32.36
N TYR A 21 -12.03 1.01 -31.09
CA TYR A 21 -11.75 2.39 -30.72
C TYR A 21 -10.33 2.48 -30.19
N THR A 22 -9.44 2.84 -31.11
CA THR A 22 -8.13 3.41 -30.86
C THR A 22 -8.24 4.66 -29.97
N ALA A 23 -7.23 4.81 -29.11
CA ALA A 23 -6.87 5.94 -28.26
C ALA A 23 -7.52 7.31 -28.58
N LEU A 24 -7.98 7.98 -27.52
CA LEU A 24 -8.43 9.38 -27.45
C LEU A 24 -7.72 10.30 -28.47
N HIS A 25 -8.32 10.45 -29.65
CA HIS A 25 -8.09 11.61 -30.50
C HIS A 25 -9.13 12.65 -30.11
N SER A 26 -8.69 13.77 -29.55
CA SER A 26 -9.51 14.97 -29.42
C SER A 26 -9.42 15.78 -30.71
N PRO A 27 -10.55 16.04 -31.39
CA PRO A 27 -10.63 17.26 -32.18
C PRO A 27 -12.02 17.91 -32.01
N ALA A 28 -12.31 18.44 -30.83
CA ALA A 28 -13.23 19.57 -30.73
C ALA A 28 -12.35 20.81 -30.56
N ARG A 29 -12.51 21.84 -31.41
CA ARG A 29 -11.86 23.14 -31.17
C ARG A 29 -12.19 23.56 -29.73
N SER A 30 -11.17 23.61 -28.86
CA SER A 30 -11.35 24.02 -27.48
C SER A 30 -11.98 25.40 -27.46
N GLN A 31 -13.13 25.58 -26.82
CA GLN A 31 -13.83 26.87 -26.74
C GLN A 31 -13.17 27.82 -25.72
N GLY A 32 -11.86 27.69 -25.52
CA GLY A 32 -11.11 28.30 -24.43
C GLY A 32 -11.18 27.51 -23.12
N HIS A 33 -10.91 28.22 -22.03
CA HIS A 33 -10.78 27.72 -20.66
C HIS A 33 -11.54 28.65 -19.70
N LEU A 34 -11.98 28.13 -18.55
CA LEU A 34 -12.60 28.96 -17.50
C LEU A 34 -11.51 29.61 -16.63
N PRO A 35 -11.78 30.76 -15.96
CA PRO A 35 -10.77 31.47 -15.16
C PRO A 35 -10.10 30.64 -14.06
N ALA A 36 -10.80 29.63 -13.53
CA ALA A 36 -10.32 28.77 -12.45
C ALA A 36 -9.95 27.34 -12.91
N SER A 37 -9.97 27.04 -14.22
CA SER A 37 -9.70 25.69 -14.71
C SER A 37 -8.95 25.69 -16.04
N GLN A 38 -7.89 24.89 -16.09
CA GLN A 38 -7.15 24.60 -17.33
C GLN A 38 -7.82 23.52 -18.19
N SER A 39 -8.99 23.01 -17.79
CA SER A 39 -9.72 22.03 -18.60
C SER A 39 -10.39 22.71 -19.80
N PRO A 40 -10.32 22.11 -21.01
CA PRO A 40 -10.91 22.69 -22.21
C PRO A 40 -12.44 22.69 -22.13
N ILE A 41 -13.06 23.78 -22.61
CA ILE A 41 -14.53 23.85 -22.73
C ILE A 41 -14.99 22.98 -23.91
N VAL A 42 -15.88 22.03 -23.62
CA VAL A 42 -16.49 21.10 -24.60
C VAL A 42 -17.99 21.36 -24.73
N SER A 43 -18.54 21.21 -25.94
CA SER A 43 -19.96 21.46 -26.22
C SER A 43 -20.85 20.23 -26.04
N LYS A 44 -20.26 19.04 -25.88
CA LYS A 44 -20.98 17.79 -25.66
C LYS A 44 -20.88 17.41 -24.19
N LEU A 45 -22.03 17.17 -23.57
CA LEU A 45 -22.08 16.65 -22.21
C LEU A 45 -21.49 15.24 -22.17
N HIS A 46 -20.45 15.06 -21.35
CA HIS A 46 -19.76 13.80 -21.17
C HIS A 46 -19.49 13.60 -19.67
N PHE A 47 -19.92 12.46 -19.13
CA PHE A 47 -19.56 12.06 -17.78
C PHE A 47 -18.21 11.35 -17.82
N PHE A 48 -17.29 11.76 -16.93
CA PHE A 48 -16.00 11.10 -16.77
C PHE A 48 -16.05 10.21 -15.54
N ASN A 49 -15.62 8.95 -15.71
CA ASN A 49 -15.37 8.04 -14.62
C ASN A 49 -14.07 7.30 -14.91
N SER A 50 -13.05 7.54 -14.09
CA SER A 50 -11.74 6.89 -14.23
C SER A 50 -11.76 5.39 -13.90
N VAL A 51 -12.89 4.86 -13.43
CA VAL A 51 -13.03 3.50 -12.87
C VAL A 51 -13.86 2.56 -13.75
N THR A 52 -14.48 3.05 -14.83
CA THR A 52 -15.24 2.17 -15.77
C THR A 52 -14.31 1.30 -16.60
N ALA A 53 -14.81 0.18 -17.13
CA ALA A 53 -14.05 -0.80 -17.92
C ALA A 53 -13.32 -0.23 -19.16
N ASP A 54 -13.74 0.94 -19.66
CA ASP A 54 -13.10 1.66 -20.77
C ASP A 54 -11.99 2.63 -20.31
N GLY A 55 -11.84 2.81 -18.99
CA GLY A 55 -10.75 3.54 -18.33
C GLY A 55 -9.62 2.59 -17.96
N ALA A 56 -8.39 2.94 -18.34
CA ALA A 56 -7.22 2.15 -17.98
C ALA A 56 -7.02 2.18 -16.45
N GLN A 57 -7.16 1.02 -15.81
CA GLN A 57 -6.77 0.83 -14.41
C GLN A 57 -5.29 1.17 -14.23
N ILE A 58 -4.91 1.62 -13.04
CA ILE A 58 -3.51 1.87 -12.71
C ILE A 58 -2.77 0.53 -12.72
N PRO A 59 -1.74 0.37 -13.58
CA PRO A 59 -0.99 -0.87 -13.67
C PRO A 59 -0.17 -1.11 -12.41
N THR A 60 0.00 -2.38 -12.06
CA THR A 60 0.83 -2.80 -10.92
C THR A 60 2.27 -2.99 -11.38
N TYR A 61 3.20 -2.21 -10.82
CA TYR A 61 4.63 -2.35 -11.04
C TYR A 61 5.18 -3.60 -10.34
N ARG A 62 5.91 -4.42 -11.09
CA ARG A 62 6.52 -5.69 -10.66
C ARG A 62 7.90 -5.80 -11.31
N ILE A 63 8.84 -6.45 -10.63
CA ILE A 63 10.20 -6.76 -11.10
C ILE A 63 10.39 -8.26 -11.23
N LEU A 64 9.94 -9.04 -10.24
CA LEU A 64 10.11 -10.49 -10.15
C LEU A 64 8.81 -11.23 -10.48
N ASP A 65 8.92 -12.29 -11.27
CA ASP A 65 7.86 -13.27 -11.46
C ASP A 65 7.68 -14.16 -10.22
N GLY A 66 6.68 -15.05 -10.24
CA GLY A 66 6.39 -15.94 -9.11
C GLY A 66 7.47 -16.99 -8.81
N SER A 67 8.50 -17.10 -9.63
CA SER A 67 9.66 -17.98 -9.43
C SER A 67 10.94 -17.24 -9.01
N GLY A 68 10.85 -15.92 -8.79
CA GLY A 68 11.99 -15.08 -8.42
C GLY A 68 12.86 -14.65 -9.61
N GLY A 69 12.42 -14.93 -10.85
CA GLY A 69 13.10 -14.45 -12.06
C GLY A 69 12.67 -13.02 -12.42
N PRO A 70 13.55 -12.17 -12.97
CA PRO A 70 13.15 -10.85 -13.44
C PRO A 70 12.21 -10.98 -14.66
N ILE A 71 11.13 -10.20 -14.66
CA ILE A 71 10.22 -10.12 -15.81
C ILE A 71 10.86 -9.34 -16.97
N ASP A 72 10.37 -9.58 -18.19
CA ASP A 72 10.88 -8.92 -19.40
C ASP A 72 10.84 -7.39 -19.28
N GLY A 73 12.00 -6.76 -19.50
CA GLY A 73 12.16 -5.30 -19.41
C GLY A 73 12.26 -4.73 -17.99
N ALA A 74 12.25 -5.58 -16.96
CA ALA A 74 12.47 -5.14 -15.59
C ALA A 74 13.89 -4.58 -15.40
N VAL A 75 13.99 -3.47 -14.69
CA VAL A 75 15.25 -2.89 -14.24
C VAL A 75 15.47 -3.31 -12.79
N LEU A 76 16.47 -4.14 -12.54
CA LEU A 76 16.81 -4.57 -11.20
C LEU A 76 17.42 -3.39 -10.40
N PRO A 77 17.03 -3.21 -9.12
CA PRO A 77 17.69 -2.23 -8.27
C PRO A 77 19.14 -2.65 -8.01
N ASP A 78 20.04 -1.68 -7.98
CA ASP A 78 21.42 -1.89 -7.57
C ASP A 78 21.47 -2.16 -6.06
N ILE A 79 21.75 -3.42 -5.71
CA ILE A 79 21.92 -3.92 -4.35
C ILE A 79 23.01 -4.99 -4.34
N ASP A 80 23.83 -5.01 -3.29
CA ASP A 80 24.82 -6.08 -3.09
C ASP A 80 24.20 -7.31 -2.39
N GLU A 81 24.93 -8.43 -2.41
CA GLU A 81 24.46 -9.68 -1.80
C GLU A 81 24.21 -9.52 -0.28
N ALA A 82 25.04 -8.74 0.42
CA ALA A 82 24.91 -8.55 1.85
C ALA A 82 23.61 -7.83 2.21
N PHE A 83 23.25 -6.81 1.42
CA PHE A 83 22.02 -6.06 1.56
C PHE A 83 20.79 -6.92 1.20
N ALA A 84 20.86 -7.67 0.09
CA ALA A 84 19.80 -8.61 -0.30
C ALA A 84 19.56 -9.68 0.77
N ARG A 85 20.64 -10.27 1.31
CA ARG A 85 20.59 -11.25 2.40
C ARG A 85 19.97 -10.65 3.66
N ARG A 86 20.36 -9.44 4.04
CA ARG A 86 19.78 -8.76 5.21
C ARG A 86 18.27 -8.53 5.05
N ILE A 87 17.81 -8.15 3.86
CA ILE A 87 16.38 -8.02 3.56
C ILE A 87 15.69 -9.38 3.78
N TYR A 88 16.23 -10.43 3.19
CA TYR A 88 15.67 -11.78 3.29
C TYR A 88 15.62 -12.30 4.75
N GLU A 89 16.70 -12.12 5.51
CA GLU A 89 16.77 -12.49 6.93
C GLU A 89 15.73 -11.74 7.77
N ASN A 90 15.50 -10.45 7.51
CA ASN A 90 14.45 -9.69 8.20
C ASN A 90 13.05 -10.16 7.79
N MET A 91 12.84 -10.50 6.52
CA MET A 91 11.58 -11.07 6.05
C MET A 91 11.28 -12.44 6.67
N LEU A 92 12.31 -13.24 6.97
CA LEU A 92 12.17 -14.50 7.71
C LEU A 92 11.97 -14.31 9.22
N LEU A 93 12.57 -13.27 9.79
CA LEU A 93 12.47 -12.98 11.22
C LEU A 93 11.04 -12.60 11.62
N CYS A 94 10.35 -11.79 10.82
CA CYS A 94 8.97 -11.37 11.05
C CYS A 94 8.00 -12.54 11.34
N PRO A 95 7.79 -13.52 10.43
CA PRO A 95 6.88 -14.64 10.67
C PRO A 95 7.36 -15.57 11.79
N THR A 96 8.67 -15.63 12.04
CA THR A 96 9.24 -16.42 13.15
C THR A 96 8.82 -15.85 14.51
N LEU A 97 8.99 -14.54 14.69
CA LEU A 97 8.55 -13.84 15.89
C LEU A 97 7.02 -13.84 16.01
N ASP A 98 6.32 -13.69 14.88
CA ASP A 98 4.87 -13.72 14.86
C ASP A 98 4.30 -15.04 15.34
N ASN A 99 4.84 -16.16 14.87
CA ASN A 99 4.42 -17.48 15.32
C ASN A 99 4.65 -17.65 16.83
N LEU A 100 5.82 -17.21 17.32
CA LEU A 100 6.15 -17.27 18.74
C LEU A 100 5.18 -16.44 19.59
N LEU A 101 5.03 -15.16 19.28
CA LEU A 101 4.23 -14.22 20.06
C LEU A 101 2.72 -14.51 19.94
N TYR A 102 2.26 -14.99 18.79
CA TYR A 102 0.89 -15.48 18.63
C TYR A 102 0.62 -16.65 19.59
N ASN A 103 1.52 -17.64 19.67
CA ASN A 103 1.37 -18.77 20.59
C ASN A 103 1.47 -18.35 22.06
N ILE A 104 2.34 -17.38 22.39
CA ILE A 104 2.43 -16.79 23.73
C ILE A 104 1.12 -16.10 24.10
N GLN A 105 0.49 -15.38 23.17
CA GLN A 105 -0.81 -14.76 23.36
C GLN A 105 -1.91 -15.81 23.58
N ARG A 106 -1.91 -16.91 22.81
CA ARG A 106 -2.86 -18.03 23.01
C ARG A 106 -2.73 -18.71 24.38
N GLN A 107 -1.54 -18.62 25.00
CA GLN A 107 -1.32 -19.08 26.38
C GLN A 107 -1.71 -18.04 27.45
N GLY A 108 -2.18 -16.86 27.05
CA GLY A 108 -2.57 -15.77 27.96
C GLY A 108 -1.40 -15.03 28.62
N LYS A 109 -0.18 -15.20 28.11
CA LYS A 109 1.03 -14.54 28.66
C LYS A 109 1.18 -13.09 28.24
N ILE A 110 0.63 -12.73 27.08
CA ILE A 110 0.43 -11.35 26.62
C ILE A 110 -1.05 -11.18 26.27
N SER A 111 -1.56 -9.95 26.38
CA SER A 111 -3.00 -9.69 26.24
C SER A 111 -3.49 -9.70 24.79
N PHE A 112 -2.63 -9.31 23.84
CA PHE A 112 -3.00 -9.11 22.45
C PHE A 112 -1.81 -9.35 21.52
N TYR A 113 -2.05 -9.83 20.30
CA TYR A 113 -1.02 -9.93 19.28
C TYR A 113 -1.60 -9.97 17.86
N MET A 114 -0.79 -9.58 16.88
CA MET A 114 -1.15 -9.52 15.47
C MET A 114 0.04 -9.94 14.62
N THR A 115 -0.23 -10.75 13.61
CA THR A 115 0.82 -11.35 12.75
C THR A 115 0.91 -10.59 11.44
N ALA A 116 2.01 -10.74 10.70
CA ALA A 116 2.34 -10.05 9.45
C ALA A 116 2.33 -10.91 8.18
N TYR A 117 1.85 -12.15 8.27
CA TYR A 117 1.89 -13.11 7.16
C TYR A 117 1.34 -12.57 5.84
N GLY A 118 2.17 -12.62 4.80
CA GLY A 118 1.88 -12.19 3.44
C GLY A 118 2.33 -10.77 3.11
N GLU A 119 2.78 -9.99 4.09
CA GLU A 119 3.10 -8.56 3.91
C GLU A 119 4.57 -8.23 4.18
N GLU A 120 5.40 -9.26 4.37
CA GLU A 120 6.80 -9.15 4.79
C GLU A 120 7.64 -8.33 3.81
N ALA A 121 7.45 -8.55 2.50
CA ALA A 121 8.16 -7.83 1.45
C ALA A 121 7.82 -6.32 1.44
N THR A 122 6.55 -5.96 1.65
CA THR A 122 6.16 -4.54 1.72
C THR A 122 6.78 -3.87 2.94
N ILE A 123 6.77 -4.54 4.08
CA ILE A 123 7.24 -4.00 5.36
C ILE A 123 8.76 -3.83 5.34
N VAL A 124 9.50 -4.89 5.00
CA VAL A 124 10.97 -4.85 5.00
C VAL A 124 11.50 -4.08 3.79
N GLY A 125 10.90 -4.25 2.61
CA GLY A 125 11.32 -3.55 1.39
C GLY A 125 11.15 -2.04 1.49
N SER A 126 10.06 -1.57 2.09
CA SER A 126 9.88 -0.13 2.34
C SER A 126 10.85 0.40 3.38
N ALA A 127 11.08 -0.32 4.48
CA ALA A 127 12.07 0.05 5.49
C ALA A 127 13.49 0.13 4.92
N ALA A 128 13.85 -0.80 4.03
CA ALA A 128 15.15 -0.88 3.37
C ALA A 128 15.39 0.24 2.35
N ALA A 129 14.33 0.80 1.78
CA ALA A 129 14.41 1.92 0.85
C ALA A 129 14.55 3.29 1.54
N LEU A 130 14.14 3.41 2.80
CA LEU A 130 14.17 4.65 3.57
C LEU A 130 15.50 4.81 4.32
N ALA A 131 15.90 6.06 4.54
CA ALA A 131 17.05 6.36 5.38
C ALA A 131 16.68 6.16 6.86
N LEU A 132 17.67 5.85 7.71
CA LEU A 132 17.45 5.59 9.13
C LEU A 132 16.94 6.82 9.89
N ASP A 133 17.23 8.01 9.36
CA ASP A 133 16.80 9.31 9.87
C ASP A 133 15.57 9.87 9.14
N ASP A 134 14.89 9.10 8.29
CA ASP A 134 13.52 9.44 7.85
C ASP A 134 12.51 9.14 8.96
N GLU A 135 11.52 10.00 9.12
CA GLU A 135 10.47 9.83 10.14
C GLU A 135 9.40 8.84 9.66
N ILE A 136 9.07 7.86 10.49
CA ILE A 136 8.09 6.82 10.19
C ILE A 136 6.85 6.97 11.08
N CYS A 137 5.69 7.14 10.46
CA CYS A 137 4.37 7.18 11.09
C CYS A 137 3.56 5.96 10.63
N ILE A 138 2.86 5.26 11.52
CA ILE A 138 2.20 3.99 11.17
C ILE A 138 0.78 3.93 11.75
N ASP A 139 -0.21 3.57 10.92
CA ASP A 139 -1.60 3.29 11.33
C ASP A 139 -1.73 1.98 12.10
N ASN A 140 -2.87 1.69 12.69
CA ASN A 140 -3.01 0.62 13.67
C ASN A 140 -4.06 -0.46 13.31
N MET A 141 -5.29 -0.14 12.89
CA MET A 141 -6.41 -1.07 13.14
C MET A 141 -7.09 -1.71 11.91
N ALA A 142 -7.07 -1.15 10.70
CA ALA A 142 -8.10 -1.52 9.71
C ALA A 142 -7.66 -2.75 8.92
N THR A 143 -6.41 -2.78 8.48
CA THR A 143 -5.85 -3.86 7.66
C THR A 143 -4.94 -4.80 8.44
N GLY A 144 -4.95 -4.68 9.77
CA GLY A 144 -4.11 -5.48 10.65
C GLY A 144 -2.74 -4.87 10.88
N GLN A 145 -2.66 -3.60 11.29
CA GLN A 145 -1.47 -2.78 11.15
C GLN A 145 -0.64 -2.65 12.44
N TYR A 146 -0.16 -3.82 12.84
CA TYR A 146 0.77 -4.02 13.95
C TYR A 146 1.97 -4.86 13.45
N ARG A 147 2.15 -4.85 12.13
CA ARG A 147 3.03 -5.74 11.35
C ARG A 147 4.40 -5.10 11.14
N GLU A 148 4.52 -3.82 11.42
CA GLU A 148 5.69 -3.00 11.17
C GLU A 148 6.78 -3.14 12.25
N MET A 149 6.64 -4.14 13.12
CA MET A 149 7.78 -4.74 13.82
C MET A 149 8.94 -4.98 12.85
N GLY A 150 8.67 -5.41 11.62
CA GLY A 150 9.70 -5.57 10.58
C GLY A 150 10.45 -4.27 10.22
N VAL A 151 9.78 -3.11 10.26
CA VAL A 151 10.45 -1.80 10.04
C VAL A 151 11.39 -1.48 11.20
N LEU A 152 10.93 -1.72 12.44
CA LEU A 152 11.74 -1.50 13.64
C LEU A 152 12.94 -2.44 13.70
N LEU A 153 12.73 -3.73 13.46
CA LEU A 153 13.80 -4.74 13.39
C LEU A 153 14.84 -4.37 12.34
N TRP A 154 14.40 -3.94 11.15
CA TRP A 154 15.30 -3.43 10.12
C TRP A 154 16.13 -2.25 10.62
N ARG A 155 15.53 -1.34 11.40
CA ARG A 155 16.21 -0.16 11.96
C ARG A 155 17.09 -0.46 13.19
N GLY A 156 17.16 -1.71 13.64
CA GLY A 156 18.01 -2.11 14.77
C GLY A 156 17.30 -2.17 16.12
N PHE A 157 15.97 -2.06 16.13
CA PHE A 157 15.18 -2.37 17.32
C PHE A 157 15.36 -3.84 17.68
N THR A 158 15.70 -4.13 18.91
CA THR A 158 16.07 -5.48 19.35
C THR A 158 14.83 -6.33 19.64
N ILE A 159 15.00 -7.65 19.55
CA ILE A 159 13.95 -8.60 19.96
C ILE A 159 13.60 -8.40 21.43
N ASP A 160 14.58 -8.08 22.29
CA ASP A 160 14.33 -7.79 23.71
C ASP A 160 13.40 -6.59 23.88
N GLN A 161 13.57 -5.53 23.08
CA GLN A 161 12.67 -4.36 23.11
C GLN A 161 11.27 -4.69 22.56
N VAL A 162 11.16 -5.56 21.56
CA VAL A 162 9.87 -6.08 21.08
C VAL A 162 9.16 -6.82 22.22
N MET A 163 9.86 -7.75 22.87
CA MET A 163 9.33 -8.53 23.99
C MET A 163 8.93 -7.61 25.15
N ALA A 164 9.79 -6.67 25.52
CA ALA A 164 9.54 -5.72 26.59
C ALA A 164 8.23 -4.96 26.42
N GLN A 165 7.97 -4.43 25.21
CA GLN A 165 6.74 -3.73 24.90
C GLN A 165 5.52 -4.67 24.91
N CYS A 166 5.63 -5.87 24.31
CA CYS A 166 4.52 -6.83 24.29
C CYS A 166 4.14 -7.34 25.69
N PHE A 167 5.11 -7.49 26.59
CA PHE A 167 4.87 -7.89 27.98
C PHE A 167 4.55 -6.71 28.90
N GLY A 168 4.83 -5.47 28.48
CA GLY A 168 4.69 -4.27 29.30
C GLY A 168 5.58 -4.32 30.55
N ASN A 169 6.79 -4.87 30.43
CA ASN A 169 7.70 -5.04 31.56
C ASN A 169 8.54 -3.77 31.83
N GLU A 170 9.45 -3.83 32.80
CA GLU A 170 10.30 -2.70 33.19
C GLU A 170 11.28 -2.23 32.10
N ASP A 171 11.58 -3.10 31.13
CA ASP A 171 12.47 -2.81 30.00
C ASP A 171 11.75 -2.08 28.85
N ASP A 172 10.43 -1.88 28.92
CA ASP A 172 9.67 -1.07 27.96
C ASP A 172 9.95 0.43 28.19
N THR A 173 11.12 0.85 27.72
CA THR A 173 11.63 2.21 27.92
C THR A 173 10.80 3.28 27.19
N SER A 174 10.08 2.92 26.14
CA SER A 174 9.30 3.84 25.32
C SER A 174 7.84 3.92 25.76
N GLY A 175 7.17 2.76 25.86
CA GLY A 175 5.76 2.67 26.22
C GLY A 175 5.50 2.63 27.73
N LYS A 176 6.48 2.22 28.54
CA LYS A 176 6.38 2.03 30.00
C LYS A 176 5.18 1.16 30.42
N GLY A 177 4.83 0.17 29.59
CA GLY A 177 3.69 -0.72 29.82
C GLY A 177 2.31 -0.04 29.73
N ARG A 178 2.23 1.18 29.17
CA ARG A 178 0.98 1.97 29.14
C ARG A 178 0.10 1.69 27.92
N GLN A 179 0.69 1.15 26.86
CA GLN A 179 -0.01 0.88 25.62
C GLN A 179 -0.31 -0.62 25.48
N MET A 180 -1.27 -0.94 24.62
CA MET A 180 -1.57 -2.32 24.25
C MET A 180 -0.33 -2.97 23.61
N PRO A 181 -0.13 -4.30 23.73
CA PRO A 181 0.92 -4.98 23.00
C PRO A 181 0.90 -4.64 21.52
N VAL A 182 2.09 -4.58 20.92
CA VAL A 182 2.33 -4.26 19.52
C VAL A 182 2.13 -2.76 19.17
N HIS A 183 1.94 -1.89 20.18
CA HIS A 183 2.00 -0.43 20.04
C HIS A 183 3.42 0.08 20.26
N PHE A 184 4.30 -0.28 19.33
CA PHE A 184 5.69 0.14 19.42
C PHE A 184 5.86 1.64 19.18
N GLY A 185 6.93 2.18 19.73
CA GLY A 185 7.39 3.55 19.49
C GLY A 185 8.87 3.64 19.82
N SER A 186 9.64 4.37 19.03
CA SER A 186 11.06 4.55 19.33
C SER A 186 11.62 5.82 18.69
N PRO A 187 11.77 6.90 19.47
CA PRO A 187 12.43 8.12 18.99
C PRO A 187 13.84 7.88 18.44
N ALA A 188 14.60 6.96 19.06
CA ALA A 188 15.95 6.61 18.63
C ALA A 188 16.02 5.98 17.22
N HIS A 189 14.88 5.47 16.74
CA HIS A 189 14.76 4.82 15.43
C HIS A 189 13.86 5.65 14.48
N HIS A 190 13.58 6.92 14.82
CA HIS A 190 12.69 7.80 14.06
C HIS A 190 11.33 7.15 13.76
N PHE A 191 10.79 6.45 14.77
CA PHE A 191 9.55 5.71 14.67
C PHE A 191 8.55 6.27 15.68
N HIS A 192 7.51 6.91 15.15
CA HIS A 192 6.45 7.50 15.95
C HIS A 192 5.63 6.40 16.63
N THR A 193 5.26 6.64 17.89
CA THR A 193 4.52 5.66 18.67
C THR A 193 3.15 5.41 18.08
N ILE A 194 2.83 4.13 17.86
CA ILE A 194 1.55 3.65 17.34
C ILE A 194 0.41 3.98 18.31
N SER A 195 -0.78 4.29 17.78
CA SER A 195 -2.02 4.53 18.52
C SER A 195 -3.19 3.79 17.85
N SER A 196 -4.19 3.31 18.61
CA SER A 196 -5.33 2.56 18.04
C SER A 196 -6.19 3.29 17.01
N PRO A 197 -6.52 4.59 17.19
CA PRO A 197 -7.41 5.30 16.28
C PRO A 197 -6.87 5.38 14.85
N LEU A 198 -7.69 4.90 13.92
CA LEU A 198 -7.34 4.78 12.51
C LEU A 198 -7.06 6.11 11.84
N ALA A 199 -6.13 6.08 10.89
CA ALA A 199 -5.76 7.17 10.00
C ALA A 199 -5.25 8.45 10.67
N THR A 200 -5.32 8.57 12.00
CA THR A 200 -4.95 9.79 12.75
C THR A 200 -3.50 10.22 12.50
N GLN A 201 -2.61 9.28 12.25
CA GLN A 201 -1.22 9.50 11.93
C GLN A 201 -0.99 10.01 10.49
N ILE A 202 -1.96 9.88 9.57
CA ILE A 202 -1.83 10.34 8.18
C ILE A 202 -1.66 11.87 8.09
N PRO A 203 -2.56 12.69 8.69
CA PRO A 203 -2.35 14.13 8.73
C PRO A 203 -1.19 14.53 9.63
N GLN A 204 -0.88 13.76 10.68
CA GLN A 204 0.30 13.99 11.52
C GLN A 204 1.60 13.84 10.73
N ALA A 205 1.71 12.81 9.88
CA ALA A 205 2.85 12.59 9.00
C ALA A 205 3.02 13.71 7.97
N ALA A 206 1.92 14.26 7.45
CA ALA A 206 1.96 15.47 6.64
C ALA A 206 2.41 16.70 7.45
N GLY A 207 2.05 16.81 8.73
CA GLY A 207 2.62 17.81 9.63
C GLY A 207 4.13 17.64 9.86
N VAL A 208 4.59 16.39 10.05
CA VAL A 208 6.01 16.06 10.22
C VAL A 208 6.78 16.37 8.93
N GLY A 209 6.27 15.98 7.76
CA GLY A 209 6.89 16.31 6.48
C GLY A 209 7.06 17.81 6.29
N TYR A 210 6.02 18.60 6.62
CA TYR A 210 6.12 20.06 6.62
C TYR A 210 7.20 20.60 7.56
N ALA A 211 7.34 20.03 8.77
CA ALA A 211 8.40 20.38 9.70
C ALA A 211 9.80 20.06 9.14
N LEU A 212 9.97 18.87 8.53
CA LEU A 212 11.23 18.46 7.89
C LEU A 212 11.62 19.40 6.74
N LYS A 213 10.64 19.87 5.95
CA LYS A 213 10.90 20.85 4.88
C LYS A 213 11.38 22.20 5.42
N ARG A 214 11.08 22.52 6.68
CA ARG A 214 11.46 23.79 7.32
C ARG A 214 12.74 23.71 8.14
N ASP A 215 13.16 22.51 8.55
CA ASP A 215 14.39 22.28 9.29
C ASP A 215 15.61 22.35 8.35
N PRO A 216 16.52 23.34 8.47
CA PRO A 216 17.68 23.47 7.58
C PRO A 216 18.63 22.26 7.60
N ALA A 217 18.68 21.49 8.70
CA ALA A 217 19.57 20.33 8.81
C ALA A 217 19.05 19.13 8.00
N ARG A 218 17.72 19.03 7.87
CA ARG A 218 16.99 17.87 7.34
C ARG A 218 16.27 18.14 6.01
N ARG A 219 16.08 19.42 5.66
CA ARG A 219 15.47 19.85 4.41
C ARG A 219 16.22 19.25 3.23
N ASP A 220 15.45 18.77 2.26
CA ASP A 220 15.94 18.15 1.01
C ASP A 220 16.75 16.85 1.22
N LYS A 221 16.70 16.27 2.43
CA LYS A 221 17.32 14.98 2.77
C LYS A 221 16.33 13.98 3.34
N ASN A 222 15.48 14.42 4.26
CA ASN A 222 14.55 13.55 4.98
C ASN A 222 13.11 13.76 4.54
N ILE A 223 12.34 12.68 4.64
CA ILE A 223 10.89 12.66 4.42
C ILE A 223 10.16 12.12 5.65
N ALA A 224 8.85 12.35 5.70
CA ALA A 224 7.96 11.58 6.55
C ALA A 224 7.32 10.46 5.72
N ALA A 225 7.45 9.20 6.14
CA ALA A 225 6.73 8.09 5.53
C ALA A 225 5.58 7.68 6.44
N VAL A 226 4.39 7.52 5.87
CA VAL A 226 3.23 6.99 6.56
C VAL A 226 2.73 5.72 5.91
N ILE A 227 2.66 4.65 6.70
CA ILE A 227 2.10 3.37 6.25
C ILE A 227 0.67 3.31 6.79
N PHE A 228 -0.29 2.89 5.95
CA PHE A 228 -1.70 2.72 6.33
C PHE A 228 -2.37 1.64 5.47
N GLY A 229 -3.51 1.14 5.92
CA GLY A 229 -4.31 0.15 5.20
C GLY A 229 -5.33 0.72 4.21
N GLU A 230 -5.79 -0.07 3.25
CA GLU A 230 -6.91 0.35 2.37
C GLU A 230 -8.20 0.61 3.16
N GLY A 231 -8.40 -0.12 4.26
CA GLY A 231 -9.49 0.14 5.20
C GLY A 231 -9.42 1.52 5.83
N ALA A 232 -8.25 1.89 6.34
CA ALA A 232 -8.01 3.18 7.00
C ALA A 232 -8.07 4.36 6.02
N ALA A 233 -7.79 4.11 4.74
CA ALA A 233 -7.93 5.12 3.70
C ALA A 233 -9.38 5.60 3.49
N SER A 234 -10.39 4.94 4.08
CA SER A 234 -11.78 5.41 4.09
C SER A 234 -12.11 6.37 5.23
N GLU A 235 -11.21 6.57 6.20
CA GLU A 235 -11.37 7.57 7.25
C GLU A 235 -11.17 8.99 6.72
N GLY A 236 -11.80 9.97 7.38
CA GLY A 236 -11.68 11.39 7.00
C GLY A 236 -10.25 11.92 7.08
N ASP A 237 -9.44 11.39 7.99
CA ASP A 237 -8.05 11.80 8.18
C ASP A 237 -7.15 11.45 6.98
N PHE A 238 -7.49 10.40 6.20
CA PHE A 238 -6.81 10.14 4.93
C PHE A 238 -6.98 11.32 3.96
N HIS A 239 -8.20 11.82 3.81
CA HIS A 239 -8.48 12.98 2.97
C HIS A 239 -7.73 14.22 3.47
N ALA A 240 -7.76 14.47 4.79
CA ALA A 240 -7.07 15.60 5.40
C ALA A 240 -5.55 15.56 5.17
N GLY A 241 -4.91 14.40 5.39
CA GLY A 241 -3.47 14.26 5.22
C GLY A 241 -3.02 14.36 3.76
N MET A 242 -3.75 13.74 2.83
CA MET A 242 -3.48 13.86 1.39
C MET A 242 -3.61 15.31 0.92
N LEU A 243 -4.67 16.02 1.33
CA LEU A 243 -4.88 17.41 0.96
C LEU A 243 -3.81 18.33 1.58
N LEU A 244 -3.40 18.07 2.82
CA LEU A 244 -2.33 18.84 3.47
C LEU A 244 -1.00 18.67 2.73
N ALA A 245 -0.61 17.44 2.38
CA ALA A 245 0.63 17.18 1.66
C ALA A 245 0.62 17.61 0.18
N SER A 246 -0.57 17.81 -0.39
CA SER A 246 -0.77 18.43 -1.70
C SER A 246 -0.63 19.94 -1.64
N THR A 247 -1.33 20.60 -0.71
CA THR A 247 -1.47 22.06 -0.68
C THR A 247 -0.32 22.76 0.04
N VAL A 248 0.27 22.11 1.05
CA VAL A 248 1.43 22.60 1.81
C VAL A 248 2.70 21.85 1.38
N PRO A 249 3.88 22.49 1.32
CA PRO A 249 5.13 21.81 1.00
C PRO A 249 5.52 20.80 2.08
N SER A 250 5.00 19.58 1.96
CA SER A 250 5.25 18.46 2.85
C SER A 250 5.79 17.27 2.07
N PRO A 251 7.10 16.99 2.12
CA PRO A 251 7.67 15.74 1.60
C PRO A 251 7.18 14.55 2.44
N THR A 252 6.04 13.99 2.03
CA THR A 252 5.37 12.89 2.73
C THR A 252 5.11 11.73 1.78
N LEU A 253 5.66 10.56 2.09
CA LEU A 253 5.39 9.34 1.36
C LEU A 253 4.25 8.57 2.02
N PHE A 254 3.15 8.43 1.29
CA PHE A 254 1.98 7.65 1.70
C PHE A 254 2.11 6.22 1.14
N ILE A 255 2.19 5.22 2.01
CA ILE A 255 2.31 3.81 1.65
C ILE A 255 1.02 3.09 2.08
N ALA A 256 0.11 2.91 1.12
CA ALA A 256 -1.12 2.16 1.32
C ALA A 256 -0.85 0.67 1.12
N ARG A 257 -1.03 -0.15 2.15
CA ARG A 257 -1.07 -1.61 2.05
C ARG A 257 -2.49 -2.02 1.73
N ASN A 258 -2.70 -2.52 0.52
CA ASN A 258 -3.98 -3.02 0.08
C ASN A 258 -3.95 -4.55 0.11
N ASN A 259 -4.41 -5.13 1.20
CA ASN A 259 -4.43 -6.58 1.41
C ASN A 259 -5.80 -7.21 1.17
N GLY A 260 -6.75 -6.39 0.68
CA GLY A 260 -8.08 -6.77 0.25
C GLY A 260 -9.13 -6.86 1.36
N PHE A 261 -8.77 -6.69 2.63
CA PHE A 261 -9.69 -6.85 3.76
C PHE A 261 -9.41 -5.90 4.93
N ALA A 262 -10.46 -5.19 5.36
CA ALA A 262 -10.51 -4.49 6.63
C ALA A 262 -11.29 -5.32 7.67
N ILE A 263 -10.59 -6.00 8.58
CA ILE A 263 -11.18 -7.03 9.47
C ILE A 263 -11.94 -8.08 8.64
N SER A 264 -13.27 -8.02 8.59
CA SER A 264 -14.15 -8.90 7.80
C SER A 264 -14.64 -8.27 6.51
N THR A 265 -14.47 -6.96 6.32
CA THR A 265 -15.00 -6.20 5.19
C THR A 265 -14.08 -6.35 3.98
N PRO A 266 -14.52 -6.97 2.87
CA PRO A 266 -13.73 -7.05 1.65
C PRO A 266 -13.62 -5.67 0.97
N SER A 267 -12.56 -5.47 0.18
CA SER A 267 -12.34 -4.21 -0.55
C SER A 267 -13.50 -3.78 -1.46
N THR A 268 -14.29 -4.74 -1.97
CA THR A 268 -15.50 -4.50 -2.76
C THR A 268 -16.62 -3.79 -2.00
N GLU A 269 -16.63 -3.91 -0.67
CA GLU A 269 -17.54 -3.17 0.22
C GLU A 269 -16.86 -1.90 0.79
N GLN A 270 -15.53 -1.82 0.71
CA GLN A 270 -14.75 -0.69 1.21
C GLN A 270 -14.76 0.50 0.26
N TYR A 271 -14.67 0.25 -1.04
CA TYR A 271 -14.71 1.28 -2.09
C TYR A 271 -15.08 0.69 -3.44
N TYR A 272 -15.63 1.54 -4.32
CA TYR A 272 -15.93 1.17 -5.72
C TYR A 272 -14.85 1.63 -6.71
N GLY A 273 -13.90 2.46 -6.25
CA GLY A 273 -12.80 3.00 -7.04
C GLY A 273 -11.76 1.95 -7.46
N ASP A 274 -10.85 2.34 -8.37
CA ASP A 274 -9.66 1.54 -8.68
C ASP A 274 -8.61 1.66 -7.55
N GLY A 275 -8.91 1.04 -6.42
CA GLY A 275 -8.05 1.02 -5.24
C GLY A 275 -7.83 2.37 -4.58
N ILE A 276 -6.75 2.47 -3.84
CA ILE A 276 -6.28 3.70 -3.18
C ILE A 276 -5.45 4.52 -4.15
N ALA A 277 -4.67 3.90 -5.05
CA ALA A 277 -3.84 4.59 -6.02
C ALA A 277 -4.64 5.58 -6.88
N ALA A 278 -5.85 5.22 -7.33
CA ALA A 278 -6.66 6.11 -8.15
C ALA A 278 -7.10 7.41 -7.44
N ARG A 279 -6.98 7.48 -6.12
CA ARG A 279 -7.33 8.67 -5.33
C ARG A 279 -6.23 9.73 -5.37
N GLY A 280 -4.96 9.33 -5.45
CA GLY A 280 -3.80 10.23 -5.38
C GLY A 280 -3.78 11.33 -6.46
N PRO A 281 -4.00 11.02 -7.75
CA PRO A 281 -4.07 12.03 -8.81
C PRO A 281 -5.14 13.09 -8.58
N GLY A 282 -6.25 12.74 -7.90
CA GLY A 282 -7.30 13.68 -7.52
C GLY A 282 -6.84 14.78 -6.56
N TYR A 283 -5.77 14.53 -5.80
CA TYR A 283 -5.10 15.53 -4.97
C TYR A 283 -3.91 16.19 -5.68
N GLY A 284 -3.64 15.86 -6.95
CA GLY A 284 -2.43 16.32 -7.64
C GLY A 284 -1.14 15.70 -7.09
N ILE A 285 -1.23 14.50 -6.52
CA ILE A 285 -0.10 13.76 -5.95
C ILE A 285 0.35 12.65 -6.92
N ASP A 286 1.66 12.59 -7.17
CA ASP A 286 2.29 11.51 -7.91
C ASP A 286 1.95 10.17 -7.25
N THR A 287 1.55 9.18 -8.07
CA THR A 287 1.04 7.91 -7.55
C THR A 287 1.56 6.71 -8.32
N VAL A 288 1.87 5.63 -7.59
CA VAL A 288 2.27 4.34 -8.17
C VAL A 288 1.54 3.19 -7.46
N ARG A 289 1.20 2.14 -8.21
CA ARG A 289 0.78 0.86 -7.65
C ARG A 289 1.88 -0.17 -7.85
N VAL A 290 2.17 -0.96 -6.83
CA VAL A 290 3.25 -1.96 -6.83
C VAL A 290 2.75 -3.30 -6.35
N ASP A 291 3.40 -4.36 -6.80
CA ASP A 291 3.24 -5.68 -6.21
C ASP A 291 3.92 -5.70 -4.84
N GLY A 292 3.12 -5.74 -3.78
CA GLY A 292 3.57 -5.72 -2.39
C GLY A 292 4.24 -7.01 -1.94
N ASN A 293 4.13 -8.10 -2.71
CA ASN A 293 4.83 -9.33 -2.44
C ASN A 293 6.23 -9.33 -3.10
N ASP A 294 6.56 -8.33 -3.93
CA ASP A 294 7.80 -8.24 -4.70
C ASP A 294 8.73 -7.25 -4.01
N VAL A 295 9.68 -7.78 -3.24
CA VAL A 295 10.53 -6.93 -2.41
C VAL A 295 11.40 -5.98 -3.23
N LEU A 296 11.80 -6.37 -4.44
CA LEU A 296 12.60 -5.52 -5.31
C LEU A 296 11.76 -4.41 -5.94
N ALA A 297 10.52 -4.71 -6.32
CA ALA A 297 9.58 -3.71 -6.82
C ALA A 297 9.21 -2.69 -5.73
N VAL A 298 8.91 -3.15 -4.52
CA VAL A 298 8.67 -2.29 -3.35
C VAL A 298 9.89 -1.41 -3.08
N LEU A 299 11.08 -1.99 -3.00
CA LEU A 299 12.33 -1.27 -2.74
C LEU A 299 12.54 -0.16 -3.78
N SER A 300 12.41 -0.49 -5.07
CA SER A 300 12.63 0.43 -6.18
C SER A 300 11.61 1.57 -6.18
N ALA A 301 10.33 1.23 -5.99
CA ALA A 301 9.26 2.21 -5.98
C ALA A 301 9.33 3.15 -4.78
N VAL A 302 9.68 2.65 -3.58
CA VAL A 302 9.85 3.50 -2.39
C VAL A 302 11.07 4.42 -2.54
N ARG A 303 12.19 3.95 -3.12
CA ARG A 303 13.36 4.80 -3.42
C ARG A 303 13.00 5.94 -4.38
N GLU A 304 12.31 5.63 -5.48
CA GLU A 304 11.87 6.64 -6.45
C GLU A 304 10.81 7.58 -5.85
N ALA A 305 9.86 7.06 -5.09
CA ALA A 305 8.84 7.86 -4.43
C ALA A 305 9.46 8.84 -3.40
N LYS A 306 10.44 8.38 -2.61
CA LYS A 306 11.22 9.24 -1.71
C LYS A 306 11.91 10.36 -2.48
N LYS A 307 12.59 10.04 -3.58
CA LYS A 307 13.25 11.03 -4.43
C LYS A 307 12.24 12.08 -4.92
N ARG A 308 11.08 11.66 -5.42
CA ARG A 308 10.01 12.56 -5.87
C ARG A 308 9.45 13.43 -4.76
N CYS A 309 9.28 12.91 -3.55
CA CYS A 309 8.88 13.71 -2.38
C CYS A 309 9.88 14.83 -2.11
N LEU A 310 11.19 14.54 -2.17
CA LEU A 310 12.24 15.52 -1.93
C LEU A 310 12.31 16.59 -3.03
N GLU A 311 12.27 16.17 -4.30
CA GLU A 311 12.35 17.04 -5.48
C GLU A 311 11.15 17.98 -5.59
N SER A 312 9.93 17.45 -5.43
CA SER A 312 8.69 18.24 -5.49
C SER A 312 8.44 19.03 -4.19
N GLY A 313 8.96 18.54 -3.06
CA GLY A 313 8.59 19.01 -1.73
C GLY A 313 7.13 18.71 -1.38
N ARG A 314 6.49 17.72 -2.02
CA ARG A 314 5.07 17.35 -1.89
C ARG A 314 4.89 15.87 -1.59
N GLY A 315 3.64 15.49 -1.35
CA GLY A 315 3.26 14.10 -1.13
C GLY A 315 3.45 13.20 -2.35
N VAL A 316 3.72 11.91 -2.12
CA VAL A 316 3.67 10.82 -3.13
C VAL A 316 2.87 9.67 -2.54
N LEU A 317 2.01 9.03 -3.33
CA LEU A 317 1.23 7.86 -2.93
C LEU A 317 1.76 6.59 -3.59
N LEU A 318 1.99 5.56 -2.78
CA LEU A 318 2.34 4.22 -3.21
C LEU A 318 1.28 3.26 -2.68
N GLU A 319 0.62 2.50 -3.55
CA GLU A 319 -0.27 1.41 -3.17
C GLU A 319 0.43 0.07 -3.40
N ALA A 320 0.73 -0.64 -2.32
CA ALA A 320 1.28 -1.99 -2.35
C ALA A 320 0.14 -3.01 -2.30
N MET A 321 -0.06 -3.73 -3.40
CA MET A 321 -1.05 -4.79 -3.51
C MET A 321 -0.50 -6.06 -2.87
N SER A 322 -1.18 -6.58 -1.86
CA SER A 322 -0.80 -7.82 -1.18
C SER A 322 -2.07 -8.62 -0.83
N TYR A 323 -1.93 -9.67 -0.04
CA TYR A 323 -3.02 -10.49 0.44
C TYR A 323 -2.82 -10.85 1.90
N ARG A 324 -3.83 -10.59 2.74
CA ARG A 324 -3.76 -10.91 4.17
C ARG A 324 -3.89 -12.41 4.39
N VAL A 325 -2.77 -13.12 4.53
CA VAL A 325 -2.77 -14.59 4.71
C VAL A 325 -3.25 -14.98 6.11
N GLY A 326 -2.81 -14.25 7.15
CA GLY A 326 -3.23 -14.49 8.52
C GLY A 326 -4.64 -13.97 8.85
N HIS A 327 -5.13 -14.36 10.02
CA HIS A 327 -6.27 -13.69 10.67
C HIS A 327 -6.00 -12.20 10.88
N HIS A 328 -7.04 -11.41 11.08
CA HIS A 328 -6.90 -9.99 11.36
C HIS A 328 -6.08 -9.76 12.64
N SER A 329 -6.46 -10.44 13.73
CA SER A 329 -5.76 -10.41 15.01
C SER A 329 -5.98 -11.71 15.79
N THR A 330 -5.38 -11.82 16.98
CA THR A 330 -5.70 -12.92 17.91
C THR A 330 -7.16 -12.94 18.38
N SER A 331 -7.92 -11.87 18.13
CA SER A 331 -9.35 -11.77 18.46
C SER A 331 -10.27 -12.09 17.27
N ASP A 332 -9.71 -12.46 16.13
CA ASP A 332 -10.43 -12.71 14.88
C ASP A 332 -10.34 -14.18 14.44
N ASP A 333 -11.41 -14.68 13.83
CA ASP A 333 -11.43 -15.93 13.09
C ASP A 333 -11.84 -15.65 11.64
N SER A 334 -10.84 -15.57 10.77
CA SER A 334 -11.06 -15.23 9.37
C SER A 334 -11.81 -16.29 8.58
N TYR A 335 -11.90 -17.53 9.06
CA TYR A 335 -12.62 -18.58 8.34
C TYR A 335 -14.14 -18.42 8.41
N VAL A 336 -14.64 -17.54 9.29
CA VAL A 336 -16.06 -17.17 9.35
C VAL A 336 -16.50 -16.40 8.11
N TYR A 337 -15.60 -15.65 7.47
CA TYR A 337 -15.93 -14.78 6.34
C TYR A 337 -15.04 -14.98 5.09
N ARG A 338 -14.04 -15.89 5.14
CA ARG A 338 -13.17 -16.24 4.01
C ARG A 338 -13.02 -17.75 3.86
N ALA A 339 -13.01 -18.23 2.63
CA ALA A 339 -12.80 -19.64 2.34
C ALA A 339 -11.36 -20.05 2.63
N ARG A 340 -11.16 -21.09 3.44
CA ARG A 340 -9.82 -21.61 3.77
C ARG A 340 -8.98 -21.98 2.55
N ALA A 341 -9.61 -22.56 1.53
CA ALA A 341 -8.93 -22.93 0.28
C ALA A 341 -8.31 -21.71 -0.43
N GLU A 342 -9.02 -20.57 -0.44
CA GLU A 342 -8.53 -19.32 -1.04
C GLU A 342 -7.26 -18.83 -0.34
N VAL A 343 -7.23 -18.89 0.99
CA VAL A 343 -6.08 -18.48 1.79
C VAL A 343 -4.85 -19.36 1.52
N GLU A 344 -5.04 -20.68 1.47
CA GLU A 344 -3.96 -21.63 1.21
C GLU A 344 -3.42 -21.52 -0.22
N ASP A 345 -4.30 -21.30 -1.22
CA ASP A 345 -3.87 -21.08 -2.60
C ASP A 345 -3.03 -19.81 -2.72
N ARG A 346 -3.45 -18.71 -2.09
CA ARG A 346 -2.69 -17.44 -2.08
C ARG A 346 -1.34 -17.60 -1.39
N LYS A 347 -1.31 -18.31 -0.25
CA LYS A 347 -0.08 -18.62 0.49
C LYS A 347 0.93 -19.43 -0.33
N ARG A 348 0.45 -20.29 -1.26
CA ARG A 348 1.32 -21.12 -2.12
C ARG A 348 1.78 -20.38 -3.37
N ILE A 349 0.89 -19.63 -4.01
CA ILE A 349 1.11 -19.08 -5.36
C ILE A 349 1.91 -17.77 -5.32
N ASP A 350 1.73 -16.94 -4.29
CA ASP A 350 2.24 -15.57 -4.28
C ASP A 350 2.79 -15.21 -2.89
N ASN A 351 3.82 -15.96 -2.49
CA ASN A 351 4.47 -15.80 -1.19
C ASN A 351 5.72 -14.91 -1.33
N PRO A 352 5.83 -13.80 -0.58
CA PRO A 352 6.97 -12.89 -0.68
C PRO A 352 8.31 -13.50 -0.24
N ILE A 353 8.31 -14.53 0.61
CA ILE A 353 9.54 -15.20 1.10
C ILE A 353 10.01 -16.26 0.10
N SER A 354 9.08 -16.90 -0.61
CA SER A 354 9.43 -17.90 -1.63
C SER A 354 9.98 -17.27 -2.91
N ARG A 355 9.55 -16.04 -3.20
CA ARG A 355 9.97 -15.25 -4.36
C ARG A 355 11.28 -14.53 -4.10
#